data_AF-A0A4Y2CHB9-F1
#
_entry.id   AF-A0A4Y2CHB9-F1
#
_cell.length_a   1.000
_cell.length_b   1.000
_cell.length_c   1.000
_cell.angle_alpha   90.00
_cell.angle_beta   90.00
_cell.angle_gamma   90.00
#
_symmetry.space_group_name_H-M   'P 1'
#
loop_
_entity.id
_entity.type
_entity.pdbx_description
1 polymer ?
#
loop_
_entity_poly.entity_id
_entity_poly.type
_entity_poly.pdbx_seq_one_letter_code
_entity_poly.pdbx_strand_id
1 'polypeptide(L)'
;MPVMPKIMILEPLGEDEDKEPERERLSAIRKQMVYYSKNKLDVAFEEMLTILNMTKENYISAIRSSLKKPQVFLKRKSTEVNINGYNKDILHLFESNMDLQFVLEEYGIASYIIRYVSKVDSGLSKILRDAASDAKKGYKSIREKFRSIANVFLNSNFMPAQEAAYHLLSLPLSKCSRKVIYINTSPREERARMLKTNADLRCLNEDSTEVYMKDLFEKYSTRPETLVGWKTYDWHNLFLNMYQLEEKCNLMRTILI
;
A
#
# COMPACT_ATOMS: atom_id res chain seq x y z
N MET A 1 16.87 -21.24 4.72
CA MET A 1 16.27 -21.03 6.06
C MET A 1 17.07 -21.80 7.10
N PRO A 2 17.18 -21.34 8.36
CA PRO A 2 17.96 -22.06 9.37
C PRO A 2 17.33 -23.41 9.72
N VAL A 3 18.16 -24.37 10.14
CA VAL A 3 17.73 -25.64 10.73
C VAL A 3 17.19 -25.33 12.13
N MET A 4 16.01 -25.86 12.44
CA MET A 4 15.32 -25.59 13.69
C MET A 4 14.79 -26.89 14.28
N PRO A 5 15.09 -27.23 15.54
CA PRO A 5 14.69 -28.50 16.15
C PRO A 5 13.19 -28.58 16.43
N LYS A 6 12.54 -27.42 16.60
CA LYS A 6 11.11 -27.28 16.86
C LYS A 6 10.58 -25.97 16.27
N ILE A 7 9.25 -25.84 16.19
CA ILE A 7 8.61 -24.58 15.82
C ILE A 7 8.82 -23.59 16.98
N MET A 8 9.28 -22.38 16.68
CA MET A 8 9.58 -21.37 17.69
C MET A 8 9.23 -19.98 17.15
N ILE A 9 8.75 -19.11 18.05
CA ILE A 9 8.70 -17.67 17.80
C ILE A 9 10.02 -17.10 18.32
N LEU A 10 10.70 -16.33 17.47
CA LEU A 10 11.91 -15.60 17.85
C LEU A 10 11.65 -14.10 17.75
N GLU A 11 12.03 -13.39 18.80
CA GLU A 11 11.98 -11.93 18.86
C GLU A 11 13.36 -11.35 18.50
N PRO A 12 13.42 -10.12 17.97
CA PRO A 12 14.67 -9.40 17.79
C PRO A 12 15.51 -9.35 19.07
N LEU A 13 16.83 -9.16 18.92
CA LEU A 13 17.68 -8.81 20.05
C LEU A 13 17.29 -7.43 20.57
N GLY A 14 17.41 -7.21 21.89
CA GLY A 14 17.22 -5.91 22.52
C GLY A 14 18.16 -4.84 21.95
N GLU A 15 17.84 -3.56 22.19
CA GLU A 15 18.68 -2.45 21.74
C GLU A 15 20.05 -2.43 22.44
N ASP A 16 20.11 -2.94 23.67
CA ASP A 16 21.31 -3.01 24.51
C ASP A 16 22.20 -4.25 24.25
N GLU A 17 21.75 -5.19 23.41
CA GLU A 17 22.48 -6.42 23.12
C GLU A 17 23.49 -6.21 21.99
N ASP A 18 24.76 -6.61 22.21
CA ASP A 18 25.83 -6.46 21.21
C ASP A 18 25.58 -7.34 19.98
N LYS A 19 25.51 -6.70 18.81
CA LYS A 19 25.16 -7.34 17.53
C LYS A 19 26.39 -7.73 16.71
N GLU A 20 27.58 -7.22 17.04
CA GLU A 20 28.81 -7.51 16.29
C GLU A 20 29.18 -9.01 16.27
N PRO A 21 29.31 -9.72 17.42
CA PRO A 21 29.66 -11.14 17.41
C PRO A 21 28.61 -12.01 16.71
N GLU A 22 27.34 -11.59 16.77
CA GLU A 22 26.23 -12.31 16.17
C GLU A 22 26.20 -12.21 14.64
N ARG A 23 26.76 -11.16 14.05
CA ARG A 23 26.87 -11.02 12.58
C ARG A 23 27.79 -12.08 11.97
N GLU A 24 28.94 -12.33 12.62
CA GLU A 24 29.89 -13.33 12.14
C GLU A 24 29.30 -14.74 12.25
N ARG A 25 28.70 -15.04 13.40
CA ARG A 25 27.97 -16.30 13.65
C ARG A 25 26.84 -16.52 12.64
N LEU A 26 26.04 -15.50 12.38
CA LEU A 26 24.96 -15.55 11.39
C LEU A 26 25.51 -15.81 9.97
N SER A 27 26.65 -15.23 9.61
CA SER A 27 27.33 -15.48 8.34
C SER A 27 27.77 -16.95 8.22
N ALA A 28 28.35 -17.52 9.29
CA ALA A 28 28.73 -18.93 9.35
C ALA A 28 27.50 -19.85 9.20
N ILE A 29 26.41 -19.57 9.93
CA ILE A 29 25.14 -20.30 9.80
C ILE A 29 24.65 -20.26 8.36
N ARG A 30 24.60 -19.08 7.72
CA ARG A 30 24.14 -18.94 6.33
C ARG A 30 24.99 -19.76 5.36
N LYS A 31 26.32 -19.74 5.49
CA LYS A 31 27.23 -20.54 4.66
C LYS A 31 26.94 -22.03 4.84
N GLN A 32 26.75 -22.49 6.07
CA GLN A 32 26.45 -23.89 6.36
C GLN A 32 25.09 -24.33 5.81
N MET A 33 24.07 -23.47 5.90
CA MET A 33 22.76 -23.74 5.30
C MET A 33 22.86 -23.91 3.77
N VAL A 34 23.63 -23.06 3.09
CA VAL A 34 23.87 -23.18 1.64
C VAL A 34 24.59 -24.49 1.31
N TYR A 35 25.57 -24.88 2.13
CA TYR A 35 26.29 -26.14 1.97
C TYR A 35 25.36 -27.36 2.10
N TYR A 36 24.49 -27.42 3.11
CA TYR A 36 23.51 -28.49 3.26
C TYR A 36 22.50 -28.54 2.12
N SER A 37 22.03 -27.38 1.65
CA SER A 37 21.10 -27.30 0.53
C SER A 37 21.69 -27.88 -0.75
N LYS A 38 22.98 -27.65 -1.02
CA LYS A 38 23.67 -28.14 -2.22
C LYS A 38 23.96 -29.64 -2.16
N ASN A 39 24.41 -30.13 -1.01
CA ASN A 39 24.87 -31.51 -0.84
C ASN A 39 23.79 -32.48 -0.35
N LYS A 40 22.59 -31.99 -0.01
CA LYS A 40 21.46 -32.80 0.48
C LYS A 40 21.82 -33.67 1.70
N LEU A 41 22.64 -33.12 2.59
CA LEU A 41 23.10 -33.83 3.77
C LEU A 41 22.02 -33.85 4.85
N ASP A 42 21.76 -35.03 5.42
CA ASP A 42 20.96 -35.19 6.63
C ASP A 42 21.89 -35.18 7.84
N VAL A 43 21.83 -34.11 8.61
CA VAL A 43 22.72 -33.84 9.75
C VAL A 43 21.83 -33.49 10.94
N ALA A 44 22.07 -34.13 12.07
CA ALA A 44 21.32 -33.84 13.29
C ALA A 44 21.61 -32.41 13.77
N PHE A 45 20.66 -31.80 14.50
CA PHE A 45 20.82 -30.43 14.97
C PHE A 45 22.06 -30.27 15.89
N GLU A 46 22.31 -31.23 16.78
CA GLU A 46 23.45 -31.21 17.70
C GLU A 46 24.81 -31.36 16.98
N GLU A 47 24.87 -32.20 15.95
CA GLU A 47 26.05 -32.34 15.08
C GLU A 47 26.33 -31.04 14.33
N MET A 48 25.28 -30.39 13.83
CA MET A 48 25.38 -29.09 13.15
C MET A 48 25.93 -28.00 14.08
N LEU A 49 25.50 -27.97 15.35
CA LEU A 49 26.06 -27.07 16.35
C LEU A 49 27.54 -27.33 16.62
N THR A 50 27.94 -28.61 16.64
CA THR A 50 29.33 -29.02 16.81
C THR A 50 30.19 -28.59 15.61
N ILE A 51 29.69 -28.77 14.37
CA ILE A 51 30.36 -28.33 13.13
C ILE A 51 30.54 -26.79 13.12
N LEU A 52 29.54 -26.05 13.59
CA LEU A 52 29.61 -24.59 13.69
C LEU A 52 30.44 -24.10 14.87
N ASN A 53 30.82 -24.98 15.80
CA ASN A 53 31.44 -24.63 17.08
C ASN A 53 30.63 -23.59 17.88
N MET A 54 29.32 -23.84 18.02
CA MET A 54 28.39 -22.92 18.68
C MET A 54 27.47 -23.65 19.67
N THR A 55 27.13 -23.00 20.77
CA THR A 55 26.03 -23.44 21.63
C THR A 55 24.68 -23.12 20.97
N LYS A 56 23.62 -23.79 21.44
CA LYS A 56 22.27 -23.54 20.97
C LYS A 56 21.83 -22.11 21.23
N GLU A 57 22.21 -21.53 22.37
CA GLU A 57 21.89 -20.16 22.77
C GLU A 57 22.53 -19.16 21.79
N ASN A 58 23.82 -19.36 21.48
CA ASN A 58 24.53 -18.54 20.51
C ASN A 58 23.94 -18.69 19.10
N TYR A 59 23.52 -19.90 18.71
CA TYR A 59 22.86 -20.13 17.42
C TYR A 59 21.53 -19.35 17.31
N ILE A 60 20.71 -19.41 18.35
CA ILE A 60 19.43 -18.69 18.40
C ILE A 60 19.66 -17.17 18.46
N SER A 61 20.61 -16.70 19.28
CA SER A 61 21.01 -15.29 19.35
C SER A 61 21.45 -14.76 17.98
N ALA A 62 22.27 -15.52 17.25
CA ALA A 62 22.72 -15.18 15.91
C ALA A 62 21.54 -15.01 14.94
N ILE A 63 20.54 -15.89 15.00
CA ILE A 63 19.32 -15.77 14.19
C ILE A 63 18.52 -14.53 14.59
N ARG A 64 18.31 -14.31 15.90
CA ARG A 64 17.57 -13.16 16.45
C ARG A 64 18.20 -11.83 16.04
N SER A 65 19.53 -11.77 15.90
CA SER A 65 20.24 -10.57 15.46
C SER A 65 19.82 -10.07 14.07
N SER A 66 19.28 -10.97 13.23
CA SER A 66 18.83 -10.65 11.88
C SER A 66 17.38 -10.15 11.80
N LEU A 67 16.63 -10.29 12.89
CA LEU A 67 15.21 -9.99 12.94
C LEU A 67 14.98 -8.51 13.25
N LYS A 68 14.01 -7.93 12.55
CA LYS A 68 13.50 -6.57 12.84
C LYS A 68 12.18 -6.59 13.59
N LYS A 69 11.49 -7.72 13.57
CA LYS A 69 10.18 -7.96 14.18
C LYS A 69 10.08 -9.44 14.58
N PRO A 70 9.18 -9.80 15.51
CA PRO A 70 8.95 -11.19 15.86
C PRO A 70 8.61 -12.04 14.62
N GLN A 71 9.17 -13.24 14.54
CA GLN A 71 8.95 -14.14 13.41
C GLN A 71 8.82 -15.60 13.88
N VAL A 72 7.90 -16.33 13.25
CA VAL A 72 7.76 -17.79 13.43
C VAL A 72 8.79 -18.52 12.57
N PHE A 73 9.57 -19.37 13.21
CA PHE A 73 10.47 -20.31 12.58
C PHE A 73 9.90 -21.72 12.68
N LEU A 74 9.73 -22.38 11.53
CA LEU A 74 9.24 -23.75 11.47
C LEU A 74 10.34 -24.74 11.82
N LYS A 75 9.96 -25.88 12.41
CA LYS A 75 10.85 -27.04 12.56
C LYS A 75 11.36 -27.44 11.18
N ARG A 76 12.69 -27.55 11.04
CA ARG A 76 13.38 -27.80 9.77
C ARG A 76 14.59 -28.67 10.00
N LYS A 77 14.73 -29.74 9.21
CA LYS A 77 15.96 -30.53 9.08
C LYS A 77 16.95 -29.86 8.11
N SER A 78 18.20 -30.32 8.12
CA SER A 78 19.24 -29.85 7.19
C SER A 78 18.88 -30.08 5.71
N THR A 79 18.09 -31.12 5.42
CA THR A 79 17.60 -31.44 4.07
C THR A 79 16.48 -30.50 3.60
N GLU A 80 15.82 -29.79 4.52
CA GLU A 80 14.63 -28.96 4.26
C GLU A 80 14.94 -27.46 4.19
N VAL A 81 16.23 -27.10 4.22
CA VAL A 81 16.72 -25.71 4.27
C VAL A 81 16.20 -24.82 3.13
N ASN A 82 15.90 -25.43 1.96
CA ASN A 82 15.42 -24.76 0.76
C ASN A 82 13.94 -25.08 0.42
N ILE A 83 13.17 -25.58 1.39
CA ILE A 83 11.74 -25.86 1.22
C ILE A 83 10.95 -24.72 1.87
N ASN A 84 10.12 -23.99 1.12
CA ASN A 84 9.30 -22.92 1.69
C ASN A 84 8.23 -23.44 2.65
N GLY A 85 7.64 -22.55 3.45
CA GLY A 85 6.44 -22.91 4.21
C GLY A 85 5.30 -23.21 3.23
N TYR A 86 4.66 -24.37 3.37
CA TYR A 86 3.56 -24.78 2.50
C TYR A 86 2.48 -25.50 3.29
N ASN A 87 1.26 -25.49 2.76
CA ASN A 87 0.15 -26.29 3.27
C ASN A 87 0.00 -27.53 2.39
N LYS A 88 -0.03 -28.72 3.00
CA LYS A 88 -0.10 -29.98 2.25
C LYS A 88 -1.36 -30.11 1.42
N ASP A 89 -2.51 -29.73 1.97
CA ASP A 89 -3.80 -29.81 1.30
C ASP A 89 -3.85 -28.87 0.09
N ILE A 90 -3.37 -27.63 0.25
CA ILE A 90 -3.27 -26.67 -0.86
C ILE A 90 -2.29 -27.19 -1.92
N LEU A 91 -1.16 -27.79 -1.52
CA LEU A 91 -0.21 -28.38 -2.47
C LEU A 91 -0.85 -29.50 -3.29
N HIS A 92 -1.58 -30.40 -2.63
CA HIS A 92 -2.26 -31.51 -3.29
C HIS A 92 -3.39 -31.06 -4.23
N LEU A 93 -4.08 -29.97 -3.89
CA LEU A 93 -5.20 -29.46 -4.69
C LEU A 93 -4.74 -28.59 -5.87
N PHE A 94 -3.69 -27.79 -5.69
CA PHE A 94 -3.34 -26.72 -6.62
C PHE A 94 -1.97 -26.89 -7.29
N GLU A 95 -1.12 -27.79 -6.76
CA GLU A 95 0.20 -28.15 -7.31
C GLU A 95 1.09 -26.94 -7.64
N SER A 96 0.94 -25.85 -6.89
CA SER A 96 1.64 -24.59 -7.15
C SER A 96 2.69 -24.30 -6.08
N ASN A 97 3.70 -23.52 -6.47
CA ASN A 97 4.72 -23.05 -5.54
C ASN A 97 4.08 -22.16 -4.45
N MET A 98 4.39 -22.45 -3.19
CA MET A 98 3.89 -21.71 -2.04
C MET A 98 5.04 -21.10 -1.22
N ASP A 99 4.77 -19.94 -0.65
CA ASP A 99 5.63 -19.29 0.34
C ASP A 99 4.73 -18.74 1.46
N LEU A 100 4.28 -19.65 2.33
CA LEU A 100 3.43 -19.34 3.46
C LEU A 100 4.28 -18.96 4.68
N GLN A 101 3.96 -17.80 5.26
CA GLN A 101 4.60 -17.31 6.47
C GLN A 101 3.53 -16.87 7.47
N PHE A 102 3.72 -17.24 8.74
CA PHE A 102 2.85 -16.77 9.81
C PHE A 102 3.10 -15.29 10.08
N VAL A 103 2.02 -14.53 10.20
CA VAL A 103 2.07 -13.11 10.53
C VAL A 103 1.61 -12.94 11.97
N LEU A 104 2.45 -12.30 12.79
CA LEU A 104 2.20 -12.10 14.22
C LEU A 104 1.59 -10.73 14.54
N GLU A 105 1.54 -9.81 13.58
CA GLU A 105 1.08 -8.42 13.75
C GLU A 105 0.13 -8.00 12.63
N GLU A 106 -0.99 -7.37 12.97
CA GLU A 106 -2.06 -6.98 12.04
C GLU A 106 -1.57 -5.94 11.02
N TYR A 107 -0.79 -4.95 11.47
CA TYR A 107 -0.16 -3.97 10.58
C TYR A 107 0.81 -4.62 9.58
N GLY A 108 1.42 -5.74 9.96
CA GLY A 108 2.26 -6.54 9.08
C GLY A 108 1.49 -7.04 7.85
N ILE A 109 0.24 -7.46 8.05
CA ILE A 109 -0.67 -7.90 6.97
C ILE A 109 -1.02 -6.73 6.07
N ALA A 110 -1.49 -5.62 6.64
CA ALA A 110 -1.89 -4.44 5.87
C ALA A 110 -0.72 -3.91 5.03
N SER A 111 0.48 -3.79 5.62
CA SER A 111 1.68 -3.35 4.91
C SER A 111 2.07 -4.32 3.80
N TYR A 112 1.95 -5.63 4.02
CA TYR A 112 2.25 -6.64 2.99
C TYR A 112 1.30 -6.53 1.80
N ILE A 113 -0.01 -6.47 2.04
CA ILE A 113 -1.03 -6.33 0.99
C ILE A 113 -0.78 -5.05 0.19
N ILE A 114 -0.58 -3.92 0.86
CA ILE A 114 -0.30 -2.64 0.20
C ILE A 114 0.94 -2.74 -0.67
N ARG A 115 2.05 -3.28 -0.16
CA ARG A 115 3.29 -3.43 -0.94
C ARG A 115 3.12 -4.34 -2.15
N TYR A 116 2.30 -5.39 -2.02
CA TYR A 116 2.07 -6.33 -3.11
C TYR A 116 1.24 -5.67 -4.22
N VAL A 117 0.14 -5.02 -3.86
CA VAL A 117 -0.71 -4.28 -4.81
C VAL A 117 0.08 -3.15 -5.46
N SER A 118 0.85 -2.38 -4.68
CA SER A 118 1.65 -1.25 -5.17
C SER A 118 2.96 -1.67 -5.85
N LYS A 119 3.24 -2.98 -5.98
CA LYS A 119 4.52 -3.47 -6.54
C LYS A 119 4.69 -3.00 -7.99
N VAL A 120 3.61 -3.07 -8.76
CA VAL A 120 3.56 -2.65 -10.17
C VAL A 120 3.86 -1.15 -10.30
N ASP A 121 3.38 -0.34 -9.35
CA ASP A 121 3.47 1.13 -9.41
C ASP A 121 4.75 1.70 -8.79
N SER A 122 5.58 0.85 -8.17
CA SER A 122 6.79 1.29 -7.46
C SER A 122 7.81 1.96 -8.38
N GLY A 123 7.95 1.46 -9.62
CA GLY A 123 8.79 2.06 -10.65
C GLY A 123 8.25 3.41 -11.14
N LEU A 124 6.94 3.45 -11.42
CA LEU A 124 6.25 4.65 -11.89
C LEU A 124 6.35 5.81 -10.88
N SER A 125 6.19 5.51 -9.59
CA SER A 125 6.28 6.50 -8.52
C SER A 125 7.63 7.24 -8.49
N LYS A 126 8.74 6.53 -8.76
CA LYS A 126 10.07 7.16 -8.84
C LYS A 126 10.16 8.08 -10.07
N ILE A 127 9.77 7.57 -11.24
CA ILE A 127 9.81 8.31 -12.50
C ILE A 127 8.98 9.59 -12.43
N LEU A 128 7.79 9.53 -11.82
CA LEU A 128 6.93 10.70 -11.65
C LEU A 128 7.51 11.74 -10.70
N ARG A 129 8.20 11.32 -9.63
CA ARG A 129 8.90 12.26 -8.72
C ARG A 129 10.03 12.98 -9.43
N ASP A 130 10.79 12.26 -10.25
CA ASP A 130 11.89 12.83 -11.03
C ASP A 130 11.33 13.83 -12.07
N ALA A 131 10.27 13.45 -12.80
CA ALA A 131 9.58 14.34 -13.74
C ALA A 131 8.99 15.58 -13.06
N ALA A 132 8.44 15.44 -11.85
CA ALA A 132 7.93 16.57 -11.08
C ALA A 132 9.06 17.49 -10.59
N SER A 133 10.21 16.92 -10.20
CA SER A 133 11.40 17.67 -9.83
C SER A 133 11.95 18.46 -11.03
N ASP A 134 12.01 17.84 -12.20
CA ASP A 134 12.47 18.48 -13.43
C ASP A 134 11.48 19.53 -13.94
N ALA A 135 10.18 19.30 -13.78
CA ALA A 135 9.16 20.30 -14.09
C ALA A 135 9.26 21.54 -13.19
N LYS A 136 9.83 21.43 -11.99
CA LYS A 136 10.11 22.58 -11.10
C LYS A 136 11.33 23.38 -11.53
N LYS A 137 12.23 22.81 -12.34
CA LYS A 137 13.44 23.49 -12.82
C LYS A 137 13.12 24.43 -13.98
N GLY A 138 13.55 25.68 -13.86
CA GLY A 138 13.39 26.72 -14.87
C GLY A 138 11.99 27.37 -14.91
N TYR A 139 11.88 28.42 -15.72
CA TYR A 139 10.61 29.10 -15.96
C TYR A 139 9.82 28.37 -17.06
N LYS A 140 8.82 27.60 -16.65
CA LYS A 140 7.80 26.97 -17.51
C LYS A 140 6.42 27.36 -17.00
N SER A 141 5.45 27.53 -17.90
CA SER A 141 4.06 27.72 -17.52
C SER A 141 3.52 26.49 -16.80
N ILE A 142 2.47 26.65 -15.99
CA ILE A 142 1.82 25.52 -15.28
C ILE A 142 1.35 24.45 -16.28
N ARG A 143 0.85 24.87 -17.44
CA ARG A 143 0.38 23.98 -18.51
C ARG A 143 1.52 23.12 -19.06
N GLU A 144 2.69 23.70 -19.29
CA GLU A 144 3.86 22.97 -19.79
C GLU A 144 4.41 21.99 -18.75
N LYS A 145 4.46 22.41 -17.48
CA LYS A 145 4.84 21.54 -16.35
C LYS A 145 3.90 20.35 -16.23
N PHE A 146 2.59 20.58 -16.33
CA PHE A 146 1.60 19.51 -16.31
C PHE A 146 1.77 18.58 -17.50
N ARG A 147 1.95 19.12 -18.72
CA ARG A 147 2.14 18.33 -19.94
C ARG A 147 3.41 17.47 -19.88
N SER A 148 4.50 17.97 -19.32
CA SER A 148 5.73 17.17 -19.19
C SER A 148 5.52 15.98 -18.24
N ILE A 149 4.87 16.20 -17.09
CA ILE A 149 4.58 15.13 -16.14
C ILE A 149 3.59 14.12 -16.75
N ALA A 150 2.53 14.60 -17.39
CA ALA A 150 1.52 13.77 -18.03
C ALA A 150 2.11 12.89 -19.15
N ASN A 151 2.99 13.45 -20.00
CA ASN A 151 3.67 12.69 -21.02
C ASN A 151 4.54 11.57 -20.42
N VAL A 152 5.25 11.85 -19.34
CA VAL A 152 6.04 10.83 -18.64
C VAL A 152 5.14 9.74 -18.07
N PHE A 153 4.02 10.11 -17.44
CA PHE A 153 3.04 9.16 -16.94
C PHE A 153 2.51 8.25 -18.05
N LEU A 154 2.03 8.82 -19.16
CA LEU A 154 1.43 8.05 -20.26
C LEU A 154 2.41 7.07 -20.89
N ASN A 155 3.69 7.43 -21.00
CA ASN A 155 4.71 6.57 -21.61
C ASN A 155 5.30 5.53 -20.63
N SER A 156 5.20 5.77 -19.32
CA SER A 156 5.80 4.90 -18.30
C SER A 156 4.79 4.04 -17.56
N ASN A 157 3.50 4.36 -17.64
CA ASN A 157 2.45 3.61 -16.97
C ASN A 157 2.17 2.30 -17.71
N PHE A 158 2.21 1.19 -16.98
CA PHE A 158 1.83 -0.11 -17.51
C PHE A 158 0.33 -0.30 -17.31
N MET A 159 -0.42 -0.39 -18.41
CA MET A 159 -1.86 -0.64 -18.39
C MET A 159 -2.16 -2.00 -19.04
N PRO A 160 -2.72 -2.99 -18.32
CA PRO A 160 -3.16 -4.24 -18.89
C PRO A 160 -4.24 -4.03 -19.97
N ALA A 161 -4.32 -4.93 -20.95
CA ALA A 161 -5.32 -4.86 -22.02
C ALA A 161 -6.76 -4.81 -21.47
N GLN A 162 -7.03 -5.51 -20.37
CA GLN A 162 -8.33 -5.51 -19.69
C GLN A 162 -8.67 -4.12 -19.13
N GLU A 163 -7.72 -3.47 -18.47
CA GLU A 163 -7.90 -2.12 -17.92
C GLU A 163 -8.06 -1.09 -19.04
N ALA A 164 -7.27 -1.21 -20.12
CA ALA A 164 -7.40 -0.38 -21.31
C ALA A 164 -8.78 -0.51 -21.97
N ALA A 165 -9.32 -1.73 -22.07
CA ALA A 165 -10.67 -1.95 -22.58
C ALA A 165 -11.73 -1.29 -21.70
N TYR A 166 -11.59 -1.35 -20.37
CA TYR A 166 -12.47 -0.64 -19.44
C TYR A 166 -12.43 0.87 -19.66
N HIS A 167 -11.23 1.45 -19.82
CA HIS A 167 -11.10 2.87 -20.13
C HIS A 167 -11.72 3.26 -21.47
N LEU A 168 -11.43 2.51 -22.55
CA LEU A 168 -11.95 2.78 -23.89
C LEU A 168 -13.48 2.71 -23.94
N LEU A 169 -14.07 1.78 -23.20
CA LEU A 169 -15.52 1.59 -23.12
C LEU A 169 -16.19 2.43 -22.03
N SER A 170 -15.42 3.30 -21.32
CA SER A 170 -15.91 4.09 -20.18
C SER A 170 -16.61 3.25 -19.10
N LEU A 171 -16.13 2.02 -18.89
CA LEU A 171 -16.64 1.11 -17.87
C LEU A 171 -16.06 1.45 -16.50
N PRO A 172 -16.83 1.28 -15.41
CA PRO A 172 -16.33 1.52 -14.07
C PRO A 172 -15.27 0.47 -13.68
N LEU A 173 -14.05 0.93 -13.37
CA LEU A 173 -12.93 0.08 -12.91
C LEU A 173 -13.19 -0.57 -11.55
N SER A 174 -14.07 0.00 -10.73
CA SER A 174 -14.49 -0.58 -9.47
C SER A 174 -15.97 -0.32 -9.22
N LYS A 175 -16.61 -1.27 -8.51
CA LYS A 175 -17.95 -1.13 -7.98
C LYS A 175 -17.87 -1.31 -6.47
N CYS A 176 -18.38 -0.33 -5.73
CA CYS A 176 -18.43 -0.40 -4.28
C CYS A 176 -19.89 -0.26 -3.82
N SER A 177 -20.28 -1.04 -2.82
CA SER A 177 -21.60 -0.91 -2.18
C SER A 177 -21.75 0.39 -1.38
N ARG A 178 -20.61 1.00 -1.02
CA ARG A 178 -20.53 2.25 -0.26
C ARG A 178 -19.77 3.29 -1.07
N LYS A 179 -20.29 4.52 -1.11
CA LYS A 179 -19.60 5.66 -1.69
C LYS A 179 -18.51 6.12 -0.73
N VAL A 180 -17.31 6.32 -1.26
CA VAL A 180 -16.19 6.90 -0.51
C VAL A 180 -16.07 8.36 -0.90
N ILE A 181 -16.02 9.24 0.10
CA ILE A 181 -15.87 10.68 -0.06
C ILE A 181 -14.60 11.11 0.65
N TYR A 182 -13.81 11.94 0.00
CA TYR A 182 -12.67 12.58 0.64
C TYR A 182 -13.14 13.87 1.31
N ILE A 183 -12.92 13.98 2.62
CA ILE A 183 -13.17 15.19 3.39
C ILE A 183 -11.82 15.81 3.72
N ASN A 184 -11.53 16.98 3.13
CA ASN A 184 -10.29 17.69 3.39
C ASN A 184 -10.34 18.32 4.80
N THR A 185 -9.62 17.74 5.76
CA THR A 185 -9.56 18.21 7.15
C THR A 185 -8.45 19.23 7.41
N SER A 186 -7.72 19.69 6.39
CA SER A 186 -6.71 20.75 6.55
C SER A 186 -7.34 22.08 7.03
N PRO A 187 -6.55 23.01 7.58
CA PRO A 187 -6.99 24.36 7.92
C PRO A 187 -7.64 25.07 6.72
N ARG A 188 -8.64 25.94 6.97
CA ARG A 188 -9.46 26.59 5.91
C ARG A 188 -8.60 27.29 4.85
N GLU A 189 -7.55 27.98 5.27
CA GLU A 189 -6.62 28.73 4.40
C GLU A 189 -5.84 27.82 3.44
N GLU A 190 -5.60 26.57 3.81
CA GLU A 190 -4.80 25.60 3.04
C GLU A 190 -5.66 24.71 2.13
N ARG A 191 -6.99 24.77 2.27
CA ARG A 191 -7.89 23.97 1.44
C ARG A 191 -7.94 24.54 0.03
N ALA A 192 -7.67 23.68 -0.95
CA ALA A 192 -7.95 24.00 -2.34
C ALA A 192 -9.45 24.30 -2.53
N ARG A 193 -9.77 25.45 -3.12
CA ARG A 193 -11.14 25.86 -3.45
C ARG A 193 -11.34 25.82 -4.96
N MET A 194 -12.51 25.35 -5.38
CA MET A 194 -12.89 25.35 -6.79
C MET A 194 -13.50 26.70 -7.14
N LEU A 195 -13.13 27.25 -8.30
CA LEU A 195 -13.80 28.43 -8.86
C LEU A 195 -15.22 28.06 -9.28
N LYS A 196 -16.13 29.03 -9.20
CA LYS A 196 -17.47 28.93 -9.79
C LYS A 196 -17.35 28.79 -11.32
N THR A 197 -18.40 28.28 -11.96
CA THR A 197 -18.40 28.15 -13.43
C THR A 197 -18.38 29.53 -14.09
N ASN A 198 -17.94 29.61 -15.35
CA ASN A 198 -17.95 30.88 -16.10
C ASN A 198 -19.36 31.49 -16.19
N ALA A 199 -20.41 30.67 -16.23
CA ALA A 199 -21.79 31.15 -16.24
C ALA A 199 -22.16 31.80 -14.90
N ASP A 200 -21.86 31.12 -13.79
CA ASP A 200 -22.12 31.64 -12.45
C ASP A 200 -21.32 32.91 -12.17
N LEU A 201 -20.05 32.96 -12.59
CA LEU A 201 -19.19 34.12 -12.42
C LEU A 201 -19.72 35.35 -13.16
N ARG A 202 -20.30 35.19 -14.36
CA ARG A 202 -20.93 36.29 -15.11
C ARG A 202 -22.21 36.82 -14.48
N CYS A 203 -22.85 36.02 -13.62
CA CYS A 203 -24.04 36.41 -12.88
C CYS A 203 -23.71 37.13 -11.56
N LEU A 204 -22.42 37.21 -11.20
CA LEU A 204 -21.99 37.96 -10.02
C LEU A 204 -21.93 39.46 -10.34
N ASN A 205 -22.22 40.28 -9.33
CA ASN A 205 -21.95 41.70 -9.39
C ASN A 205 -20.45 41.94 -9.60
N GLU A 206 -20.09 43.02 -10.31
CA GLU A 206 -18.69 43.34 -10.67
C GLU A 206 -17.76 43.42 -9.45
N ASP A 207 -18.27 43.86 -8.29
CA ASP A 207 -17.52 43.99 -7.04
C ASP A 207 -17.52 42.73 -6.16
N SER A 208 -18.11 41.62 -6.62
CA SER A 208 -18.25 40.41 -5.82
C SER A 208 -16.92 39.64 -5.72
N THR A 209 -16.50 39.36 -4.49
CA THR A 209 -15.32 38.52 -4.18
C THR A 209 -15.67 37.04 -4.02
N GLU A 210 -16.95 36.67 -4.13
CA GLU A 210 -17.42 35.28 -3.99
C GLU A 210 -17.21 34.47 -5.27
N VAL A 211 -15.97 34.39 -5.76
CA VAL A 211 -15.62 33.68 -7.00
C VAL A 211 -15.46 32.16 -6.82
N TYR A 212 -15.45 31.69 -5.57
CA TYR A 212 -15.26 30.28 -5.23
C TYR A 212 -16.58 29.57 -4.92
N MET A 213 -16.62 28.28 -5.22
CA MET A 213 -17.67 27.39 -4.75
C MET A 213 -17.57 27.20 -3.23
N LYS A 214 -18.73 27.14 -2.56
CA LYS A 214 -18.79 26.82 -1.13
C LYS A 214 -18.24 25.43 -0.87
N ASP A 215 -17.30 25.33 0.08
CA ASP A 215 -16.77 24.04 0.50
C ASP A 215 -17.81 23.24 1.32
N LEU A 216 -17.50 21.98 1.65
CA LEU A 216 -18.42 21.14 2.43
C LEU A 216 -18.76 21.77 3.79
N PHE A 217 -17.80 22.42 4.42
CA PHE A 217 -17.95 22.98 5.76
C PHE A 217 -18.79 24.27 5.73
N GLU A 218 -18.63 25.10 4.70
CA GLU A 218 -19.44 26.31 4.44
C GLU A 218 -20.88 25.96 4.08
N LYS A 219 -21.09 24.87 3.34
CA LYS A 219 -22.44 24.32 3.12
C LYS A 219 -23.05 23.81 4.42
N TYR A 220 -22.26 23.15 5.27
CA TYR A 220 -22.72 22.64 6.56
C TYR A 220 -22.99 23.75 7.58
N SER A 221 -22.24 24.85 7.56
CA SER A 221 -22.46 26.00 8.44
C SER A 221 -23.74 26.76 8.10
N THR A 222 -24.22 26.65 6.85
CA THR A 222 -25.46 27.27 6.37
C THR A 222 -26.67 26.32 6.44
N ARG A 223 -26.57 25.23 7.22
CA ARG A 223 -27.66 24.26 7.35
C ARG A 223 -28.89 24.84 8.08
N PRO A 224 -30.12 24.43 7.70
CA PRO A 224 -31.33 24.77 8.42
C PRO A 224 -31.31 24.31 9.88
N GLU A 225 -31.99 25.05 10.76
CA GLU A 225 -32.05 24.77 12.20
C GLU A 225 -32.70 23.41 12.52
N THR A 226 -33.56 22.92 11.63
CA THR A 226 -34.17 21.59 11.74
C THR A 226 -33.15 20.44 11.70
N LEU A 227 -31.92 20.71 11.27
CA LEU A 227 -30.83 19.74 11.12
C LEU A 227 -29.65 20.03 12.06
N VAL A 228 -29.89 20.74 13.17
CA VAL A 228 -28.85 21.09 14.17
C VAL A 228 -28.18 19.88 14.80
N GLY A 229 -28.92 18.79 15.04
CA GLY A 229 -28.40 17.54 15.61
C GLY A 229 -27.61 16.66 14.64
N TRP A 230 -27.59 17.00 13.36
CA TRP A 230 -26.88 16.24 12.33
C TRP A 230 -25.41 16.61 12.34
N LYS A 231 -24.52 15.61 12.25
CA LYS A 231 -23.09 15.86 12.10
C LYS A 231 -22.76 16.15 10.64
N THR A 232 -21.57 16.69 10.38
CA THR A 232 -21.09 17.01 9.01
C THR A 232 -21.15 15.81 8.06
N TYR A 233 -20.95 14.59 8.58
CA TYR A 233 -21.08 13.35 7.81
C TYR A 233 -22.53 13.06 7.38
N ASP A 234 -23.50 13.23 8.29
CA ASP A 234 -24.92 12.97 8.04
C ASP A 234 -25.46 13.97 7.00
N TRP A 235 -25.06 15.23 7.12
CA TRP A 235 -25.40 16.31 6.19
C TRP A 235 -24.92 16.03 4.76
N HIS A 236 -23.69 15.54 4.62
CA HIS A 236 -23.12 15.26 3.31
C HIS A 236 -23.83 14.10 2.58
N ASN A 237 -24.21 13.06 3.31
CA ASN A 237 -24.95 11.91 2.74
C ASN A 237 -26.31 12.33 2.16
N LEU A 238 -27.01 13.27 2.81
CA LEU A 238 -28.27 13.82 2.30
C LEU A 238 -28.05 14.63 1.01
N PHE A 239 -27.06 15.54 1.01
CA PHE A 239 -26.77 16.39 -0.14
C PHE A 239 -26.33 15.62 -1.39
N LEU A 240 -25.53 14.57 -1.21
CA LEU A 240 -25.12 13.73 -2.33
C LEU A 240 -26.28 12.93 -2.94
N ASN A 241 -27.20 12.44 -2.12
CA ASN A 241 -28.38 11.74 -2.61
C ASN A 241 -29.32 12.68 -3.39
N MET A 242 -29.46 13.94 -2.96
CA MET A 242 -30.25 14.95 -3.67
C MET A 242 -29.62 15.37 -5.01
N TYR A 243 -28.31 15.65 -5.05
CA TYR A 243 -27.62 16.00 -6.30
C TYR A 243 -27.59 14.85 -7.32
N GLN A 244 -27.45 13.60 -6.86
CA GLN A 244 -27.50 12.43 -7.74
C GLN A 244 -28.89 12.17 -8.31
N LEU A 245 -29.96 12.57 -7.61
CA LEU A 245 -31.32 12.56 -8.14
C LEU A 245 -31.50 13.65 -9.21
N GLU A 246 -31.00 14.86 -9.00
CA GLU A 246 -31.04 15.94 -10.00
C GLU A 246 -30.21 15.61 -11.26
N GLU A 247 -29.01 15.05 -11.13
CA GLU A 247 -28.20 14.62 -12.27
C GLU A 247 -28.84 13.46 -13.04
N LYS A 248 -29.46 12.48 -12.36
CA LYS A 248 -30.21 11.41 -13.03
C LYS A 248 -31.46 11.93 -13.74
N CYS A 249 -32.17 12.90 -13.16
CA CYS A 249 -33.32 13.54 -13.78
C CYS A 249 -32.91 14.39 -15.00
N ASN A 250 -31.78 15.08 -14.95
CA ASN A 250 -31.26 15.84 -16.09
C ASN A 250 -30.72 14.94 -17.20
N LEU A 251 -30.04 13.84 -16.86
CA LEU A 251 -29.56 12.87 -17.84
C LEU A 251 -30.71 12.14 -18.56
N MET A 252 -31.80 11.82 -17.84
CA MET A 252 -33.02 11.27 -18.47
C MET A 252 -33.74 12.26 -19.38
N ARG A 253 -33.67 13.57 -19.11
CA ARG A 253 -34.24 14.60 -19.99
C ARG A 253 -33.44 14.77 -21.30
N THR A 254 -32.13 14.58 -21.26
CA THR A 254 -31.27 14.70 -22.46
C THR A 254 -31.33 13.46 -23.37
N ILE A 255 -31.78 12.32 -22.87
CA ILE A 255 -31.90 11.06 -23.66
C ILE A 255 -33.29 10.94 -24.33
N LEU A 256 -34.26 11.80 -23.97
CA LEU A 256 -35.64 11.78 -24.48
C LEU A 256 -35.98 12.97 -25.41
N ILE A 257 -34.96 13.63 -25.99
CA ILE A 257 -35.10 14.60 -27.11
C ILE A 257 -34.18 14.11 -28.23
#